data_AF-A0A5C8JGU6-F1
#
_entry.id   AF-A0A5C8JGU6-F1
#
_cell.length_a   1.000
_cell.length_b   1.000
_cell.length_c   1.000
_cell.angle_alpha   90.00
_cell.angle_beta   90.00
_cell.angle_gamma   90.00
#
_symmetry.space_group_name_H-M   'P 1'
#
loop_
_entity.id
_entity.type
_entity.pdbx_description
1 polymer ?
#
loop_
_entity_poly.entity_id
_entity_poly.type
_entity_poly.pdbx_seq_one_letter_code
_entity_poly.pdbx_strand_id
1 'polypeptide(L)'
;MEIKIRNVDEQTASLVNKVAKKKSLSREEYLRQLLEKETALYSRSITLDDQSKVREHLAFQMKRNNYLLEETLEVLEELTDE
;
A
#
# COMPACT_ATOMS: atom_id res chain seq x y z
N MET A 1 -13.78 1.13 -18.59
CA MET A 1 -12.78 0.21 -19.15
C MET A 1 -12.56 -0.91 -18.14
N GLU A 2 -12.69 -2.17 -18.52
CA GLU A 2 -12.47 -3.32 -17.63
C GLU A 2 -11.09 -3.92 -17.91
N ILE A 3 -10.23 -4.03 -16.89
CA ILE A 3 -8.88 -4.57 -17.02
C ILE A 3 -8.83 -5.94 -16.34
N LYS A 4 -8.36 -6.96 -17.08
CA LYS A 4 -8.19 -8.32 -16.55
C LYS A 4 -6.71 -8.62 -16.37
N ILE A 5 -6.29 -8.80 -15.13
CA ILE A 5 -4.94 -9.25 -14.77
C ILE A 5 -4.96 -10.78 -14.74
N ARG A 6 -4.15 -11.41 -15.59
CA ARG A 6 -4.02 -12.87 -15.69
C ARG A 6 -2.68 -13.32 -15.13
N ASN A 7 -2.55 -14.60 -14.81
CA ASN A 7 -1.32 -15.23 -14.31
C ASN A 7 -0.81 -14.64 -12.98
N VAL A 8 -1.74 -14.23 -12.10
CA VAL A 8 -1.39 -13.89 -10.71
C VAL A 8 -1.20 -15.19 -9.95
N ASP A 9 -0.08 -15.33 -9.25
CA ASP A 9 0.17 -16.49 -8.41
C ASP A 9 -0.82 -16.55 -7.24
N GLU A 10 -1.10 -17.76 -6.76
CA GLU A 10 -2.11 -17.99 -5.72
C GLU A 10 -1.77 -17.31 -4.40
N GLN A 11 -0.47 -17.18 -4.07
CA GLN A 11 -0.02 -16.54 -2.83
C GLN A 11 -0.36 -15.05 -2.86
N THR A 12 -0.02 -14.35 -3.94
CA THR A 12 -0.36 -12.94 -4.16
C THR A 12 -1.86 -12.72 -4.16
N ALA A 13 -2.64 -13.58 -4.84
CA ALA A 13 -4.09 -13.47 -4.85
C ALA A 13 -4.70 -13.64 -3.44
N SER A 14 -4.17 -14.58 -2.66
CA SER A 14 -4.60 -14.82 -1.27
C SER A 14 -4.29 -13.62 -0.35
N LEU A 15 -3.10 -13.03 -0.47
CA LEU A 15 -2.71 -11.84 0.27
C LEU A 15 -3.63 -10.66 -0.03
N VAL A 16 -3.91 -10.40 -1.30
CA VAL A 16 -4.84 -9.33 -1.72
C VAL A 16 -6.23 -9.54 -1.11
N ASN A 17 -6.75 -10.77 -1.16
CA ASN A 17 -8.04 -11.09 -0.55
C ASN A 17 -8.05 -10.87 0.97
N LYS A 18 -6.97 -11.27 1.65
CA LYS A 18 -6.84 -11.09 3.10
C LYS A 18 -6.85 -9.61 3.48
N VAL A 19 -6.12 -8.77 2.74
CA VAL A 19 -6.05 -7.33 3.00
C VAL A 19 -7.37 -6.62 2.68
N ALA A 20 -8.03 -6.99 1.57
CA ALA A 20 -9.35 -6.46 1.22
C ALA A 20 -10.38 -6.78 2.32
N LYS A 21 -10.37 -8.03 2.82
CA LYS A 21 -11.24 -8.48 3.92
C LYS A 21 -10.98 -7.71 5.22
N LYS A 22 -9.71 -7.48 5.59
CA LYS A 22 -9.36 -6.66 6.78
C LYS A 22 -9.92 -5.24 6.70
N LYS A 23 -10.07 -4.70 5.48
CA LYS A 23 -10.59 -3.35 5.22
C LYS A 23 -12.11 -3.31 4.96
N SER A 24 -12.80 -4.45 5.07
CA SER A 24 -14.22 -4.58 4.73
C SER A 24 -14.56 -4.14 3.29
N LEU A 25 -13.63 -4.37 2.36
CA LEU A 25 -13.78 -4.06 0.94
C LEU A 25 -13.88 -5.34 0.11
N SER A 26 -14.54 -5.26 -1.04
CA SER A 26 -14.38 -6.30 -2.07
C SER A 26 -12.95 -6.25 -2.64
N ARG A 27 -12.49 -7.37 -3.19
CA ARG A 27 -11.17 -7.45 -3.82
C ARG A 27 -11.02 -6.39 -4.91
N GLU A 28 -12.04 -6.24 -5.75
CA GLU A 28 -12.06 -5.32 -6.89
C GLU A 28 -12.05 -3.86 -6.42
N GLU A 29 -12.79 -3.53 -5.36
CA GLU A 29 -12.82 -2.18 -4.79
C GLU A 29 -11.49 -1.83 -4.12
N TYR A 30 -10.90 -2.77 -3.38
CA TYR A 30 -9.58 -2.59 -2.80
C TYR A 30 -8.51 -2.32 -3.86
N LEU A 31 -8.49 -3.10 -4.95
CA LEU A 31 -7.56 -2.91 -6.05
C LEU A 31 -7.79 -1.57 -6.78
N ARG A 32 -9.05 -1.17 -6.97
CA ARG A 32 -9.40 0.14 -7.55
C ARG A 32 -8.82 1.28 -6.72
N GLN A 33 -9.09 1.29 -5.41
CA GLN A 33 -8.58 2.35 -4.52
C GLN A 33 -7.05 2.35 -4.44
N LEU A 34 -6.42 1.17 -4.48
CA LEU A 34 -4.96 1.06 -4.52
C LEU A 34 -4.39 1.70 -5.79
N LEU A 35 -4.96 1.39 -6.94
CA LEU A 35 -4.54 1.94 -8.24
C LEU A 35 -4.82 3.44 -8.34
N GLU A 36 -5.94 3.92 -7.83
CA GLU A 36 -6.26 5.36 -7.76
C GLU A 36 -5.27 6.12 -6.88
N LYS A 37 -4.92 5.55 -5.72
CA LYS A 37 -3.92 6.14 -4.82
C LYS A 37 -2.54 6.21 -5.48
N GLU A 38 -2.11 5.14 -6.15
CA GLU A 38 -0.83 5.11 -6.86
C GLU A 38 -0.83 6.07 -8.06
N THR A 39 -1.88 6.06 -8.88
CA THR A 39 -1.97 6.96 -10.04
C THR A 39 -2.08 8.44 -9.64
N ALA A 40 -2.73 8.76 -8.51
CA ALA A 40 -2.73 10.11 -7.96
C ALA A 40 -1.31 10.54 -7.54
N LEU A 41 -0.50 9.63 -6.99
CA LEU A 41 0.91 9.89 -6.66
C LEU A 41 1.75 10.06 -7.93
N TYR A 42 1.55 9.23 -8.95
CA TYR A 42 2.30 9.31 -10.22
C TYR A 42 1.91 10.54 -11.07
N SER A 43 0.63 10.89 -11.15
CA SER A 43 0.17 12.07 -11.91
C SER A 43 0.64 13.39 -11.26
N ARG A 44 0.78 13.42 -9.94
CA ARG A 44 1.39 14.53 -9.21
C ARG A 44 2.90 14.59 -9.41
N SER A 45 3.58 13.44 -9.52
CA SER A 45 5.03 13.43 -9.76
C SER A 45 5.42 13.90 -11.16
N ILE A 46 4.58 13.69 -12.19
CA ILE A 46 4.85 14.10 -13.58
C ILE A 46 4.91 15.64 -13.72
N THR A 47 4.21 16.40 -12.88
CA THR A 47 4.16 17.87 -12.92
C THR A 47 5.16 18.57 -11.98
N LEU A 48 5.93 17.81 -11.20
CA LEU A 48 6.88 18.33 -10.22
C LEU A 48 8.32 18.33 -10.76
N ASP A 49 9.13 19.31 -10.34
CA ASP A 49 10.58 19.29 -10.59
C ASP A 49 11.23 18.08 -9.89
N ASP A 50 12.43 17.67 -10.34
CA ASP A 50 13.08 16.46 -9.86
C ASP A 50 13.39 16.46 -8.35
N GLN A 51 13.64 17.61 -7.72
CA GLN A 51 13.80 17.68 -6.26
C GLN A 51 12.47 17.51 -5.53
N SER A 52 11.38 18.04 -6.09
CA SER A 52 10.04 17.86 -5.56
C SER A 52 9.59 16.39 -5.60
N LYS A 53 9.93 15.66 -6.67
CA LYS A 53 9.71 14.20 -6.74
C LYS A 53 10.47 13.44 -5.66
N VAL A 54 11.74 13.79 -5.44
CA VAL A 54 12.57 13.18 -4.38
C VAL A 54 11.98 13.45 -3.00
N ARG A 55 11.51 14.68 -2.72
CA ARG A 55 10.87 15.02 -1.45
C ARG A 55 9.59 14.24 -1.20
N GLU A 56 8.72 14.10 -2.21
CA GLU A 56 7.50 13.30 -2.06
C GLU A 56 7.81 11.81 -1.87
N HIS A 57 8.76 11.27 -2.63
CA HIS A 57 9.20 9.88 -2.46
C HIS A 57 9.76 9.66 -1.05
N LEU A 58 10.60 10.57 -0.56
CA LEU A 58 11.17 10.50 0.78
C LEU A 58 10.07 10.56 1.87
N ALA A 59 9.11 11.48 1.73
CA ALA A 59 7.98 11.60 2.65
C ALA A 59 7.12 10.32 2.67
N PHE A 60 6.90 9.70 1.51
CA PHE A 60 6.19 8.43 1.41
C PHE A 60 6.95 7.29 2.12
N GLN A 61 8.27 7.17 1.88
CA GLN A 61 9.09 6.15 2.54
C GLN A 61 9.14 6.36 4.05
N MET A 62 9.23 7.61 4.52
CA MET A 62 9.16 7.94 5.95
C MET A 62 7.83 7.51 6.57
N LYS A 63 6.70 7.80 5.91
CA LYS A 63 5.37 7.39 6.40
C LYS A 63 5.24 5.88 6.46
N ARG A 64 5.76 5.16 5.46
CA ARG A 64 5.78 3.71 5.42
C ARG A 64 6.67 3.12 6.53
N ASN A 65 7.82 3.70 6.78
CA ASN A 65 8.71 3.27 7.88
C ASN A 65 8.06 3.47 9.24
N ASN A 66 7.40 4.61 9.48
CA ASN A 66 6.67 4.82 10.74
C ASN A 66 5.57 3.78 10.96
N TYR A 67 4.80 3.46 9.92
CA TYR A 67 3.77 2.42 10.02
C TYR A 67 4.37 1.04 10.37
N LEU A 68 5.48 0.67 9.73
CA LEU A 68 6.16 -0.60 10.03
C LEU A 68 6.76 -0.61 11.44
N LEU A 69 7.27 0.53 11.91
CA LEU A 69 7.76 0.67 13.29
C LEU A 69 6.63 0.50 14.30
N GLU A 70 5.47 1.10 14.05
CA GLU A 70 4.27 0.93 14.89
C GLU A 70 3.83 -0.54 14.94
N GLU A 71 3.70 -1.22 13.79
CA GLU A 71 3.37 -2.66 13.77
C GLU A 71 4.42 -3.51 14.50
N THR A 72 5.71 -3.15 14.38
CA THR A 72 6.80 -3.89 15.04
C THR A 72 6.76 -3.68 16.56
N LEU A 73 6.42 -2.48 17.02
CA LEU A 73 6.27 -2.17 18.44
C LEU A 73 5.09 -2.93 19.05
N GLU A 74 3.95 -2.97 18.36
CA GLU A 74 2.76 -3.71 18.79
C GLU A 74 3.08 -5.21 18.97
N VAL A 75 3.80 -5.81 18.01
CA VAL A 75 4.23 -7.22 18.12
C VAL A 75 5.23 -7.43 19.26
N LEU A 76 6.14 -6.48 19.49
CA LEU A 76 7.09 -6.58 20.60
C LEU A 76 6.41 -6.47 21.95
N GLU A 77 5.43 -5.57 22.09
CA GLU A 77 4.62 -5.43 23.31
C GLU A 77 3.87 -6.74 23.62
N GLU A 78 3.22 -7.33 22.61
CA GLU A 78 2.55 -8.64 22.73
C GLU A 78 3.50 -9.76 23.19
N LEU A 79 4.77 -9.72 22.78
CA LEU A 79 5.78 -10.72 23.17
C LEU A 79 6.38 -10.47 24.57
N THR A 80 6.31 -9.25 25.09
CA THR A 80 6.84 -8.91 26.42
C THR A 80 5.80 -9.00 27.54
N ASP A 81 4.52 -9.05 27.20
CA ASP A 81 3.41 -9.26 28.15
C ASP A 81 3.11 -10.76 28.43
N GLU A 82 3.85 -11.70 27.81
CA GLU A 82 3.92 -13.14 28.17
C GLU A 82 5.04 -13.44 29.18
#